data_AF-A0A7C4TIY4-F1
#
_entry.id   AF-A0A7C4TIY4-F1
#
_cell.length_a   1.000
_cell.length_b   1.000
_cell.length_c   1.000
_cell.angle_alpha   90.00
_cell.angle_beta   90.00
_cell.angle_gamma   90.00
#
_symmetry.space_group_name_H-M   'P 1'
#
loop_
_entity.id
_entity.type
_entity.pdbx_description
1 polymer ?
#
loop_
_entity_poly.entity_id
_entity_poly.type
_entity_poly.pdbx_seq_one_letter_code
_entity_poly.pdbx_strand_id
1 'polypeptide(L)'
;MLDLVTLSFMLYFAKKPFSMMPGRLFGTTGVIIAGLGGVTGIYLLVLKLMGQSIGNRPLLIVAVLMVTVGVQSMMTGMLGELMLRIYFESSGRKSYMSREVIKRTGL
;
A
#
# COMPACT_ATOMS: atom_id res chain seq x y z
N MET A 1 21.79 7.05 -4.09
CA MET A 1 20.59 6.54 -4.80
C MET A 1 19.42 6.36 -3.84
N LEU A 2 19.53 5.55 -2.79
CA LEU A 2 18.44 5.34 -1.82
C LEU A 2 17.92 6.66 -1.21
N ASP A 3 18.82 7.56 -0.85
CA ASP A 3 18.46 8.82 -0.19
C ASP A 3 17.65 9.77 -1.06
N LEU A 4 17.96 9.86 -2.36
CA LEU A 4 17.17 10.66 -3.30
C LEU A 4 15.77 10.07 -3.54
N VAL A 5 15.65 8.74 -3.54
CA VAL A 5 14.35 8.05 -3.67
C VAL A 5 13.50 8.33 -2.43
N THR A 6 14.08 8.23 -1.24
CA THR A 6 13.39 8.57 0.02
C THR A 6 13.00 10.05 0.06
N LEU A 7 13.90 10.97 -0.30
CA LEU A 7 13.65 12.40 -0.28
C LEU A 7 12.55 12.80 -1.28
N SER A 8 12.59 12.25 -2.50
CA SER A 8 11.58 12.51 -3.53
C SER A 8 10.22 11.94 -3.15
N PHE A 9 10.18 10.76 -2.54
CA PHE A 9 8.97 10.18 -1.97
C PHE A 9 8.39 11.09 -0.88
N MET A 10 9.19 11.52 0.10
CA MET A 10 8.73 12.42 1.17
C MET A 10 8.19 13.75 0.63
N LEU A 11 8.89 14.39 -0.32
CA LEU A 11 8.46 15.67 -0.90
C LEU A 11 7.17 15.54 -1.73
N TYR A 12 6.98 14.41 -2.42
CA TYR A 12 5.78 14.14 -3.20
C TYR A 12 4.56 13.90 -2.29
N PHE A 13 4.71 13.09 -1.24
CA PHE A 13 3.66 12.81 -0.27
C PHE A 13 3.31 14.05 0.60
N ALA A 14 4.29 14.91 0.89
CA ALA A 14 4.07 16.16 1.62
C ALA A 14 3.18 17.16 0.87
N LYS A 15 3.21 17.18 -0.48
CA LYS A 15 2.45 18.16 -1.28
C LYS A 15 0.97 17.80 -1.47
N LYS A 16 0.59 16.52 -1.45
CA LYS A 16 -0.81 16.07 -1.63
C LYS A 16 -1.12 14.81 -0.81
N PRO A 17 -1.23 14.92 0.52
CA PRO A 17 -1.41 13.76 1.39
C PRO A 17 -2.69 12.95 1.11
N PHE A 18 -3.77 13.60 0.69
CA PHE A 18 -5.06 12.93 0.46
C PHE A 18 -5.22 12.31 -0.94
N SER A 19 -4.42 12.71 -1.94
CA SER A 19 -4.56 12.18 -3.31
C SER A 19 -3.92 10.80 -3.49
N MET A 20 -3.02 10.39 -2.60
CA MET A 20 -2.28 9.13 -2.70
C MET A 20 -2.35 8.36 -1.38
N MET A 21 -3.56 7.94 -0.99
CA MET A 21 -3.76 7.08 0.17
C MET A 21 -2.92 5.80 0.01
N PRO A 22 -1.96 5.52 0.93
CA PRO A 22 -1.11 4.33 0.86
C PRO A 22 -1.91 3.03 0.75
N GLY A 23 -3.08 2.99 1.39
CA GLY A 23 -4.02 1.88 1.32
C GLY A 23 -4.50 1.56 -0.08
N ARG A 24 -4.73 2.56 -0.94
CA ARG A 24 -5.16 2.32 -2.33
C ARG A 24 -4.05 1.70 -3.18
N LEU A 25 -2.81 2.13 -3.00
CA LEU A 25 -1.69 1.59 -3.79
C LEU A 25 -1.32 0.19 -3.32
N PHE A 26 -0.97 0.03 -2.05
CA PHE A 26 -0.47 -1.23 -1.51
C PHE A 26 -1.57 -2.26 -1.24
N GLY A 27 -2.80 -1.80 -0.97
CA GLY A 27 -3.96 -2.67 -0.83
C GLY A 27 -4.39 -3.28 -2.15
N THR A 28 -4.58 -2.48 -3.21
CA THR A 28 -5.01 -3.01 -4.51
C THR A 28 -3.96 -3.91 -5.15
N THR A 29 -2.67 -3.52 -5.11
CA THR A 29 -1.59 -4.38 -5.61
C THR A 29 -1.46 -5.65 -4.78
N GLY A 30 -1.59 -5.57 -3.46
CA GLY A 30 -1.57 -6.72 -2.57
C GLY A 30 -2.69 -7.72 -2.86
N VAL A 31 -3.93 -7.25 -3.11
CA VAL A 31 -5.07 -8.09 -3.52
C VAL A 31 -4.79 -8.80 -4.84
N ILE A 32 -4.25 -8.09 -5.83
CA ILE A 32 -3.94 -8.68 -7.14
C ILE A 32 -2.89 -9.78 -6.99
N ILE A 33 -1.81 -9.51 -6.27
CA ILE A 33 -0.71 -10.46 -6.08
C ILE A 33 -1.19 -11.68 -5.27
N ALA A 34 -1.93 -11.46 -4.16
CA ALA A 34 -2.48 -12.53 -3.36
C ALA A 34 -3.51 -13.36 -4.14
N GLY A 35 -4.33 -12.71 -4.99
CA GLY A 35 -5.29 -13.37 -5.87
C GLY A 35 -4.60 -14.27 -6.90
N LEU A 36 -3.55 -13.78 -7.57
CA LEU A 36 -2.76 -14.60 -8.51
C LEU A 36 -2.09 -15.78 -7.78
N GLY A 37 -1.49 -15.53 -6.62
CA GLY A 37 -0.94 -16.58 -5.76
C GLY A 37 -1.99 -17.62 -5.36
N GLY A 38 -3.19 -17.17 -4.98
CA GLY A 38 -4.32 -18.03 -4.65
C GLY A 38 -4.78 -18.89 -5.82
N VAL A 39 -4.93 -18.32 -7.02
CA VAL A 39 -5.29 -19.07 -8.23
C VAL A 39 -4.24 -20.14 -8.55
N THR A 40 -2.96 -19.79 -8.49
CA THR A 40 -1.87 -20.78 -8.69
C THR A 40 -1.85 -21.85 -7.60
N GLY A 41 -2.17 -21.49 -6.36
CA GLY A 41 -2.31 -22.42 -5.23
C GLY A 41 -3.48 -23.39 -5.42
N ILE A 42 -4.64 -22.90 -5.85
CA ILE A 42 -5.83 -23.73 -6.15
C ILE A 42 -5.51 -24.72 -7.28
N TYR A 43 -4.85 -24.25 -8.34
CA TYR A 43 -4.39 -25.13 -9.42
C TYR A 43 -3.50 -26.27 -8.90
N LEU A 44 -2.50 -25.95 -8.07
CA LEU A 44 -1.63 -26.97 -7.46
C LEU A 44 -2.38 -27.90 -6.49
N LEU A 45 -3.37 -27.38 -5.78
CA LEU A 45 -4.22 -28.16 -4.88
C LEU A 45 -5.02 -29.20 -5.66
N VAL A 46 -5.59 -28.84 -6.81
CA VAL A 46 -6.28 -29.79 -7.70
C VAL A 46 -5.31 -30.88 -8.17
N LEU A 47 -4.09 -30.52 -8.60
CA LEU A 47 -3.07 -31.52 -8.98
C LEU A 47 -2.72 -32.47 -7.82
N LYS A 48 -2.62 -31.93 -6.59
CA LYS A 48 -2.35 -32.75 -5.40
C LYS A 48 -3.45 -33.76 -5.15
N LEU A 49 -4.71 -33.35 -5.29
CA LEU A 49 -5.88 -34.23 -5.12
C LEU A 49 -5.94 -35.32 -6.20
N MET A 50 -5.41 -35.05 -7.40
CA MET A 50 -5.24 -36.05 -8.47
C MET A 50 -4.05 -37.00 -8.24
N GLY A 51 -3.40 -36.95 -7.06
CA GLY A 51 -2.30 -37.85 -6.70
C GLY A 51 -0.92 -37.42 -7.22
N GLN A 52 -0.78 -36.23 -7.82
CA GLN A 52 0.51 -35.74 -8.30
C GLN A 52 1.38 -35.21 -7.15
N SER A 53 2.69 -35.44 -7.24
CA SER A 53 3.66 -34.83 -6.33
C SER A 53 3.93 -33.38 -6.74
N ILE A 54 3.58 -32.44 -5.86
CA ILE A 54 3.75 -30.99 -6.04
C ILE A 54 4.91 -30.41 -5.22
N GLY A 55 5.48 -31.15 -4.27
CA GLY A 55 6.49 -30.64 -3.32
C GLY A 55 7.81 -30.22 -3.97
N ASN A 56 8.20 -30.84 -5.08
CA ASN A 56 9.43 -30.50 -5.82
C ASN A 56 9.24 -29.41 -6.89
N ARG A 57 8.03 -28.86 -7.04
CA ARG A 57 7.76 -27.87 -8.08
C ARG A 57 8.05 -26.47 -7.54
N PRO A 58 8.96 -25.68 -8.16
CA PRO A 58 9.23 -24.30 -7.75
C PRO A 58 7.96 -23.44 -7.71
N LEU A 59 6.96 -23.78 -8.53
CA LEU A 59 5.67 -23.12 -8.60
C LEU A 59 4.92 -23.09 -7.26
N LEU A 60 5.10 -24.10 -6.39
CA LEU A 60 4.47 -24.14 -5.07
C LEU A 60 5.03 -23.05 -4.15
N ILE A 61 6.35 -22.89 -4.15
CA ILE A 61 7.02 -21.84 -3.37
C ILE A 61 6.60 -20.47 -3.91
N VAL A 62 6.56 -20.30 -5.23
CA VAL A 62 6.11 -19.04 -5.86
C VAL A 62 4.67 -18.70 -5.46
N ALA A 63 3.75 -19.67 -5.49
CA ALA A 63 2.36 -19.47 -5.10
C ALA A 63 2.24 -19.02 -3.63
N VAL A 64 2.93 -19.71 -2.72
CA VAL A 64 2.95 -19.36 -1.29
C VAL A 64 3.54 -17.97 -1.09
N LEU A 65 4.68 -17.67 -1.70
CA LEU A 65 5.33 -16.36 -1.59
C LEU A 65 4.46 -15.24 -2.14
N MET A 66 3.79 -15.44 -3.27
CA MET A 66 2.83 -14.46 -3.81
C MET A 66 1.71 -14.19 -2.82
N VAL A 67 1.12 -15.21 -2.20
CA VAL A 67 0.08 -15.03 -1.18
C VAL A 67 0.64 -14.27 0.03
N THR A 68 1.79 -14.69 0.57
CA THR A 68 2.41 -14.05 1.74
C THR A 68 2.75 -12.59 1.48
N VAL A 69 3.42 -12.28 0.36
CA VAL A 69 3.80 -10.92 -0.03
C VAL A 69 2.57 -10.06 -0.33
N GLY A 70 1.56 -10.63 -0.99
CA GLY A 70 0.31 -9.94 -1.27
C GLY A 70 -0.42 -9.52 0.02
N VAL A 71 -0.56 -10.46 0.97
CA VAL A 71 -1.17 -10.19 2.27
C VAL A 71 -0.33 -9.19 3.08
N GLN A 72 1.00 -9.31 3.08
CA GLN A 72 1.90 -8.33 3.72
C GLN A 72 1.72 -6.93 3.13
N SER A 73 1.68 -6.80 1.80
CA SER A 73 1.45 -5.53 1.12
C SER A 73 0.09 -4.93 1.51
N MET A 74 -0.97 -5.73 1.59
CA MET A 74 -2.28 -5.27 2.05
C MET A 74 -2.20 -4.69 3.48
N MET A 75 -1.58 -5.43 4.40
CA MET A 75 -1.37 -4.97 5.78
C MET A 75 -0.57 -3.67 5.82
N THR A 76 0.53 -3.57 5.07
CA THR A 76 1.34 -2.35 4.99
C THR A 76 0.56 -1.18 4.42
N GLY A 77 -0.30 -1.39 3.44
CA GLY A 77 -1.19 -0.36 2.89
C GLY A 77 -2.17 0.18 3.93
N MET A 78 -2.83 -0.71 4.68
CA MET A 78 -3.76 -0.32 5.75
C MET A 78 -3.03 0.43 6.88
N LEU A 79 -1.85 -0.05 7.29
CA LEU A 79 -1.02 0.62 8.28
C LEU A 79 -0.59 2.01 7.79
N GLY A 80 -0.18 2.15 6.53
CA GLY A 80 0.20 3.44 5.95
C GLY A 80 -0.97 4.43 5.95
N GLU A 81 -2.18 3.97 5.63
CA GLU A 81 -3.38 4.81 5.69
C GLU A 81 -3.73 5.22 7.14
N LEU A 82 -3.64 4.29 8.09
CA LEU A 82 -3.87 4.59 9.50
C LEU A 82 -2.84 5.58 10.06
N MET A 83 -1.55 5.38 9.74
CA MET A 83 -0.47 6.28 10.16
C MET A 83 -0.67 7.69 9.59
N LEU A 84 -1.14 7.80 8.34
CA LEU A 84 -1.45 9.09 7.74
C LEU A 84 -2.58 9.80 8.49
N ARG A 85 -3.65 9.08 8.83
CA ARG A 85 -4.78 9.62 9.61
C ARG A 85 -4.30 10.10 10.97
N ILE A 86 -3.56 9.26 11.69
CA ILE A 86 -3.00 9.62 13.01
C ILE A 86 -2.07 10.83 12.89
N TYR A 87 -1.20 10.88 11.88
CA TYR A 87 -0.30 12.01 11.66
C TYR A 87 -1.05 13.33 11.48
N PHE A 88 -2.08 13.36 10.62
CA PHE A 88 -2.86 14.59 10.39
C PHE A 88 -3.77 14.96 11.56
N GLU A 89 -4.34 13.97 12.25
CA GLU A 89 -5.20 14.17 13.41
C GLU A 89 -4.41 14.66 14.62
N SER A 90 -3.21 14.11 14.86
CA SER A 90 -2.31 14.52 15.95
C SER A 90 -1.53 15.82 15.68
N SER A 91 -1.27 16.16 14.40
CA SER A 91 -0.44 17.32 14.05
C SER A 91 -1.12 18.68 14.27
N GLY A 92 -2.39 18.75 14.71
CA GLY A 92 -3.05 20.00 15.10
C GLY A 92 -3.13 21.09 14.03
N ARG A 93 -2.71 20.82 12.78
CA ARG A 93 -2.77 21.77 11.68
C ARG A 93 -4.19 21.78 11.15
N LYS A 94 -4.99 22.69 11.71
CA LYS A 94 -6.20 23.21 11.07
C LYS A 94 -5.89 23.41 9.57
N SER A 95 -6.59 22.66 8.73
CA SER A 95 -6.66 22.89 7.29
C SER A 95 -7.43 24.17 6.98
N TYR A 96 -7.02 25.29 7.58
CA TYR A 96 -7.42 26.60 7.12
C TYR A 96 -6.23 27.16 6.38
N MET A 97 -6.30 27.04 5.06
CA MET A 97 -5.89 28.13 4.19
C MET A 97 -6.49 29.41 4.77
N SER A 98 -5.74 30.10 5.63
CA SER A 98 -5.90 31.54 5.75
C SER A 98 -5.48 32.08 4.40
N ARG A 99 -6.44 32.17 3.46
CA ARG A 99 -6.37 33.19 2.42
C ARG A 99 -5.99 34.45 3.16
N GLU A 100 -4.87 35.06 2.80
CA GLU A 100 -4.48 36.37 3.34
C GLU A 100 -5.73 37.26 3.28
N VAL A 101 -6.27 37.59 4.45
CA VAL A 101 -7.26 38.65 4.56
C VAL A 101 -6.45 39.91 4.34
N ILE A 102 -6.47 40.40 3.10
CA ILE A 102 -5.92 41.69 2.72
C ILE A 102 -6.54 42.73 3.67
N LYS A 103 -5.74 43.21 4.62
CA LYS A 103 -6.09 44.37 5.44
C LYS A 103 -6.25 45.55 4.49
N ARG A 104 -7.49 45.89 4.16
CA ARG A 104 -7.82 47.19 3.60
C ARG A 104 -7.86 48.18 4.76
N THR A 105 -6.70 48.76 5.06
CA THR A 105 -6.61 49.99 5.85
C THR A 105 -7.10 51.14 4.97
N GLY A 106 -8.14 51.84 5.41
CA GLY A 106 -8.61 53.04 4.74
C GLY A 106 -9.93 53.53 5.32
N LEU A 107 -9.85 54.29 6.41
CA LEU A 107 -10.28 55.69 6.51
C LEU A 107 -9.86 56.25 7.88
#